data_AF-A0A1C6JZM4-F1
#
_entry.id   AF-A0A1C6JZM4-F1
#
_cell.length_a   1.000
_cell.length_b   1.000
_cell.length_c   1.000
_cell.angle_alpha   90.00
_cell.angle_beta   90.00
_cell.angle_gamma   90.00
#
_symmetry.space_group_name_H-M   'P 1'
#
loop_
_entity.id
_entity.type
_entity.pdbx_description
1 polymer ?
#
loop_
_entity_poly.entity_id
_entity_poly.type
_entity_poly.pdbx_seq_one_letter_code
_entity_poly.pdbx_strand_id
1 'polypeptide(L)'
;MKKINFGNDKNIISNSLKRIRSDKKLTQGELAAKMQTLGVNMDQQMVSKIEKNTRIVTDYELICFCQALGVGVNEMLRDFYDKLNG
;
A
#
# COMPACT_ATOMS: atom_id res chain seq x y z
N MET A 1 -17.64 10.91 12.37
CA MET A 1 -17.42 10.25 11.06
C MET A 1 -17.67 8.76 11.20
N LYS A 2 -18.38 8.14 10.24
CA LYS A 2 -18.53 6.67 10.21
C LYS A 2 -17.16 6.03 9.93
N LYS A 3 -16.84 4.92 10.60
CA LYS A 3 -15.62 4.16 10.29
C LYS A 3 -15.75 3.58 8.88
N ILE A 4 -14.79 3.91 8.01
CA ILE A 4 -14.68 3.33 6.68
C ILE A 4 -13.72 2.15 6.81
N ASN A 5 -14.28 0.96 7.03
CA ASN A 5 -13.56 -0.30 7.12
C ASN A 5 -14.24 -1.32 6.19
N PHE A 6 -13.46 -2.20 5.59
CA PHE A 6 -13.94 -3.41 4.93
C PHE A 6 -13.70 -4.59 5.87
N GLY A 7 -14.75 -5.00 6.59
CA GLY A 7 -14.59 -5.91 7.73
C GLY A 7 -13.66 -5.30 8.79
N ASN A 8 -12.53 -5.95 9.05
CA ASN A 8 -11.49 -5.48 9.97
C ASN A 8 -10.37 -4.68 9.29
N ASP A 9 -10.35 -4.63 7.96
CA ASP A 9 -9.29 -4.01 7.17
C ASP A 9 -9.62 -2.55 6.84
N LYS A 10 -8.64 -1.64 6.98
CA LYS A 10 -8.74 -0.26 6.47
C LYS A 10 -8.24 -0.15 5.03
N ASN A 11 -7.32 -1.01 4.62
CA ASN A 11 -6.91 -1.15 3.23
C ASN A 11 -6.56 -2.61 2.93
N ILE A 12 -6.80 -3.03 1.69
CA ILE A 12 -6.63 -4.41 1.25
C ILE A 12 -5.20 -4.76 0.79
N ILE A 13 -4.31 -3.76 0.72
CA ILE A 13 -2.96 -3.92 0.16
C ILE A 13 -1.84 -3.95 1.22
N SER A 14 -2.17 -3.81 2.51
CA SER A 14 -1.17 -3.59 3.57
C SER A 14 -0.06 -4.64 3.59
N ASN A 15 -0.45 -5.91 3.44
CA ASN A 15 0.47 -7.05 3.46
C ASN A 15 1.30 -7.13 2.17
N SER A 16 0.64 -7.06 1.00
CA SER A 16 1.31 -7.02 -0.30
C SER A 16 2.30 -5.88 -0.40
N LEU A 17 1.92 -4.66 0.01
CA LEU A 17 2.77 -3.47 -0.03
C LEU A 17 4.04 -3.67 0.80
N LYS A 18 3.89 -4.16 2.03
CA LYS A 18 5.03 -4.42 2.93
C LYS A 18 5.97 -5.47 2.35
N ARG A 19 5.42 -6.56 1.79
CA ARG A 19 6.18 -7.64 1.16
C ARG A 19 6.96 -7.13 -0.04
N ILE A 20 6.27 -6.55 -1.03
CA ILE A 20 6.86 -6.03 -2.27
C ILE A 20 7.93 -4.97 -1.98
N ARG A 21 7.68 -4.05 -1.03
CA ARG A 21 8.69 -3.07 -0.60
C ARG A 21 9.94 -3.75 -0.06
N SER A 22 9.77 -4.74 0.81
CA SER A 22 10.88 -5.46 1.45
C SER A 22 11.66 -6.31 0.43
N ASP A 23 10.98 -6.94 -0.53
CA ASP A 23 11.61 -7.69 -1.62
C ASP A 23 12.47 -6.78 -2.52
N LYS A 24 12.04 -5.53 -2.69
CA LYS A 24 12.79 -4.48 -3.39
C LYS A 24 13.86 -3.80 -2.52
N LYS A 25 14.05 -4.27 -1.29
CA LYS A 25 15.05 -3.76 -0.32
C LYS A 25 14.91 -2.26 -0.03
N LEU A 26 13.70 -1.72 -0.14
CA LEU A 26 13.42 -0.33 0.16
C LEU A 26 13.02 -0.18 1.62
N THR A 27 13.53 0.83 2.29
CA THR A 27 12.97 1.32 3.55
C THR A 27 11.62 1.99 3.31
N GLN A 28 10.83 2.15 4.39
CA GLN A 28 9.56 2.90 4.30
C GLN A 28 9.80 4.36 3.90
N GLY A 29 10.94 4.95 4.30
CA GLY A 29 11.33 6.31 3.91
C GLY A 29 11.67 6.43 2.43
N GLU A 30 12.38 5.46 1.86
CA GLU A 30 12.69 5.45 0.42
C GLU A 30 11.44 5.24 -0.43
N LEU A 31 10.50 4.40 0.02
CA LEU A 31 9.20 4.29 -0.65
C LEU A 31 8.42 5.61 -0.57
N ALA A 32 8.41 6.27 0.59
CA ALA A 32 7.77 7.58 0.74
C ALA A 32 8.40 8.62 -0.21
N ALA A 33 9.73 8.67 -0.31
CA ALA A 33 10.43 9.56 -1.24
C ALA A 33 10.04 9.29 -2.70
N LYS A 34 9.93 8.01 -3.12
CA LYS A 34 9.43 7.66 -4.46
C LYS A 34 7.98 8.14 -4.68
N MET A 35 7.12 7.97 -3.68
CA MET A 35 5.74 8.46 -3.76
C MET A 35 5.68 9.98 -3.90
N GLN A 36 6.56 10.72 -3.20
CA GLN A 36 6.69 12.17 -3.35
C GLN A 36 7.12 12.58 -4.75
N THR A 37 8.02 11.84 -5.42
CA THR A 37 8.38 12.11 -6.82
C THR A 37 7.22 11.92 -7.81
N LEU A 38 6.18 11.19 -7.41
CA LEU A 38 4.94 11.01 -8.17
C LEU A 38 3.85 12.04 -7.79
N GLY A 39 4.18 13.05 -6.98
CA GLY A 39 3.25 14.08 -6.53
C GLY A 39 2.37 13.67 -5.36
N VAL A 40 2.62 12.51 -4.74
CA VAL A 40 1.87 12.06 -3.55
C VAL A 40 2.53 12.59 -2.29
N ASN A 41 1.82 13.42 -1.53
CA ASN A 41 2.26 13.86 -0.21
C ASN A 41 2.25 12.70 0.79
N MET A 42 3.35 11.95 0.83
CA MET A 42 3.53 10.74 1.62
C MET A 42 4.83 10.83 2.42
N ASP A 43 4.78 10.54 3.71
CA ASP A 43 5.97 10.39 4.56
C ASP A 43 6.15 8.95 5.03
N GLN A 44 7.28 8.68 5.69
CA GLN A 44 7.60 7.36 6.22
C GLN A 44 6.56 6.84 7.24
N GLN A 45 5.95 7.73 8.04
CA GLN A 45 4.93 7.35 9.03
C GLN A 45 3.61 6.97 8.35
N MET A 46 3.24 7.65 7.26
CA MET A 46 2.07 7.31 6.45
C MET A 46 2.23 5.93 5.82
N VAL A 47 3.38 5.63 5.23
CA VAL A 47 3.70 4.28 4.72
C VAL A 47 3.60 3.25 5.85
N SER A 48 4.17 3.53 7.03
CA SER A 48 4.10 2.65 8.20
C SER A 48 2.65 2.39 8.65
N LYS A 49 1.79 3.41 8.64
CA LYS A 49 0.37 3.28 8.98
C LYS A 49 -0.40 2.44 7.96
N ILE A 50 -0.08 2.55 6.67
CA ILE A 50 -0.67 1.74 5.61
C ILE A 50 -0.26 0.26 5.78
N GLU A 51 1.03 -0.02 5.98
CA GLU A 51 1.56 -1.38 6.19
C GLU A 51 1.02 -2.03 7.47
N LYS A 52 0.66 -1.23 8.49
CA LYS A 52 -0.03 -1.69 9.70
C LYS A 52 -1.55 -1.77 9.56
N ASN A 53 -2.09 -1.48 8.37
CA ASN A 53 -3.53 -1.48 8.08
C ASN A 53 -4.32 -0.49 8.98
N THR A 54 -3.68 0.60 9.38
CA THR A 54 -4.26 1.64 10.25
C THR A 54 -4.68 2.91 9.49
N ARG A 55 -4.42 2.95 8.17
CA ARG A 55 -4.81 4.02 7.24
C ARG A 55 -5.37 3.42 5.95
N ILE A 56 -6.34 4.11 5.35
CA ILE A 56 -6.89 3.79 4.02
C ILE A 56 -5.86 4.16 2.95
N VAL A 57 -5.93 3.50 1.81
CA VAL A 57 -5.20 3.86 0.59
C VAL A 57 -6.23 4.28 -0.45
N THR A 58 -6.04 5.44 -1.07
CA THR A 58 -6.90 5.88 -2.18
C THR A 58 -6.53 5.17 -3.49
N ASP A 59 -7.38 5.28 -4.50
CA ASP A 59 -7.12 4.73 -5.83
C ASP A 59 -5.86 5.32 -6.49
N TYR A 60 -5.65 6.64 -6.41
CA TYR A 60 -4.46 7.27 -6.96
C TYR A 60 -3.19 6.86 -6.20
N GLU A 61 -3.27 6.68 -4.87
CA GLU A 61 -2.15 6.17 -4.07
C GLU A 61 -1.82 4.73 -4.48
N LEU A 62 -2.83 3.88 -4.69
CA LEU A 62 -2.65 2.52 -5.18
C LEU A 62 -1.86 2.48 -6.50
N ILE A 63 -2.26 3.30 -7.48
CA ILE A 63 -1.56 3.38 -8.77
C ILE A 63 -0.13 3.91 -8.59
N CYS A 64 0.05 4.94 -7.75
CA CYS A 64 1.39 5.48 -7.47
C CYS A 64 2.29 4.45 -6.77
N PHE A 65 1.77 3.64 -5.84
CA PHE A 65 2.54 2.55 -5.23
C PHE A 65 2.95 1.51 -6.27
N CYS A 66 2.04 1.14 -7.16
CA CYS A 66 2.35 0.21 -8.26
C CYS A 66 3.47 0.77 -9.14
N GLN A 67 3.42 2.05 -9.50
CA GLN A 67 4.46 2.71 -10.30
C GLN A 67 5.79 2.85 -9.53
N ALA A 68 5.75 3.29 -8.26
CA ALA A 68 6.93 3.47 -7.42
C ALA A 68 7.68 2.16 -7.18
N LEU A 69 6.95 1.05 -7.09
CA LEU A 69 7.49 -0.28 -6.89
C LEU A 69 7.72 -1.01 -8.23
N GLY A 70 7.16 -0.58 -9.36
CA GLY A 70 7.28 -1.27 -10.63
C GLY A 70 6.60 -2.65 -10.61
N VAL A 71 5.36 -2.68 -10.15
CA VAL A 71 4.50 -3.89 -10.08
C VAL A 71 3.13 -3.59 -10.66
N GLY A 72 2.43 -4.62 -11.12
CA GLY A 72 1.04 -4.48 -11.58
C GLY A 72 0.04 -4.43 -10.42
N VAL A 73 -1.14 -3.85 -10.66
CA VAL A 73 -2.23 -3.78 -9.67
C VAL A 73 -2.64 -5.18 -9.18
N ASN A 74 -2.68 -6.17 -10.07
CA ASN A 74 -3.00 -7.56 -9.71
C ASN A 74 -1.99 -8.17 -8.73
N GLU A 75 -0.71 -7.79 -8.81
CA GLU A 75 0.31 -8.22 -7.86
C GLU A 75 0.09 -7.55 -6.49
N MET A 76 -0.24 -6.26 -6.49
CA MET A 76 -0.57 -5.52 -5.27
C MET A 76 -1.83 -6.08 -4.57
N LEU A 77 -2.82 -6.55 -5.34
CA LEU A 77 -4.08 -7.10 -4.85
C LEU A 77 -4.06 -8.62 -4.60
N ARG A 78 -2.94 -9.31 -4.83
CA ARG A 78 -2.87 -10.79 -4.77
C ARG A 78 -3.39 -11.35 -3.46
N ASP A 79 -2.91 -10.85 -2.32
CA ASP A 79 -3.33 -11.33 -0.99
C ASP A 79 -4.84 -11.18 -0.75
N PHE A 80 -5.48 -10.18 -1.37
CA PHE A 80 -6.93 -10.00 -1.28
C PHE A 80 -7.67 -11.04 -2.11
N TYR A 81 -7.23 -11.27 -3.36
CA TYR A 81 -7.83 -12.31 -4.20
C TYR A 81 -7.65 -13.71 -3.61
N ASP A 82 -6.49 -14.00 -3.03
CA ASP A 82 -6.23 -15.29 -2.38
C ASP A 82 -7.20 -15.54 -1.22
N LYS A 83 -7.53 -14.51 -0.42
CA LYS A 83 -8.54 -14.58 0.65
C LYS A 83 -9.97 -14.77 0.15
N LEU A 84 -10.28 -14.35 -1.07
CA LEU A 84 -11.62 -14.53 -1.65
C LEU A 84 -11.83 -15.93 -2.24
N ASN A 85 -10.73 -16.58 -2.63
CA ASN A 85 -10.75 -17.89 -3.28
C ASN A 85 -10.46 -19.06 -2.33
N GLY A 86 -10.15 -18.78 -1.06
CA GLY A 86 -9.98 -19.76 0.01
C GLY A 86 -11.14 -19.73 0.99
#